data_AF-A0A9E5NJH1-F1
#
_entry.id   AF-A0A9E5NJH1-F1
#
_cell.length_a   1.000
_cell.length_b   1.000
_cell.length_c   1.000
_cell.angle_alpha   90.00
_cell.angle_beta   90.00
_cell.angle_gamma   90.00
#
_symmetry.space_group_name_H-M   'P 1'
#
loop_
_entity.id
_entity.type
_entity.pdbx_description
1 polymer ?
#
loop_
_entity_poly.entity_id
_entity_poly.type
_entity_poly.pdbx_seq_one_letter_code
_entity_poly.pdbx_strand_id
1 'polypeptide(L)'
;MILANIAGKAIGQLQDTVREIIEDNGMERTEAIRIAKALPSGKWTHDHPISLEEVKRLGLPALDYLPKEVYGLMELCPQAGRGRPSVQHIPAPYWPLQRKHGGRGERG
;
A
#
# COMPACT_ATOMS: atom_id res chain seq x y z
N MET A 1 -18.62 -19.48 4.03
CA MET A 1 -19.10 -18.95 2.74
C MET A 1 -19.29 -17.41 2.73
N ILE A 2 -19.40 -16.72 3.87
CA ILE A 2 -19.54 -15.25 3.91
C ILE A 2 -18.27 -14.52 3.40
N LEU A 3 -17.09 -14.97 3.84
CA LEU A 3 -15.81 -14.35 3.48
C LEU A 3 -15.52 -14.39 1.97
N ALA A 4 -15.89 -15.48 1.28
CA ALA A 4 -15.71 -15.60 -0.16
C ALA A 4 -16.56 -14.58 -0.94
N ASN A 5 -17.78 -14.33 -0.49
CA ASN A 5 -18.67 -13.32 -1.10
C ASN A 5 -18.15 -11.89 -0.84
N ILE A 6 -17.67 -11.63 0.38
CA ILE A 6 -17.05 -10.34 0.71
C ILE A 6 -15.81 -10.10 -0.14
N ALA A 7 -14.94 -11.10 -0.25
CA ALA A 7 -13.74 -11.03 -1.09
C ALA A 7 -14.09 -10.77 -2.56
N GLY A 8 -15.07 -11.49 -3.11
CA GLY A 8 -15.52 -11.28 -4.49
C GLY A 8 -16.03 -9.86 -4.74
N LYS A 9 -16.81 -9.29 -3.81
CA LYS A 9 -17.28 -7.89 -3.91
C LYS A 9 -16.13 -6.89 -3.84
N ALA A 10 -15.18 -7.10 -2.91
CA ALA A 10 -14.04 -6.21 -2.76
C ALA A 10 -13.16 -6.19 -4.01
N ILE A 11 -12.94 -7.35 -4.65
CA ILE A 11 -12.22 -7.44 -5.93
C ILE A 11 -12.97 -6.66 -7.01
N GLY A 12 -14.29 -6.83 -7.12
CA GLY A 12 -15.09 -6.08 -8.10
C GLY A 12 -14.99 -4.57 -7.93
N GLN A 13 -15.14 -4.09 -6.69
CA GLN A 13 -14.99 -2.66 -6.38
C GLN A 13 -13.59 -2.13 -6.72
N LEU A 14 -12.54 -2.91 -6.43
CA LEU A 14 -11.17 -2.51 -6.76
C LEU A 14 -10.95 -2.45 -8.28
N GLN A 15 -11.51 -3.41 -9.04
CA GLN A 15 -11.47 -3.37 -10.50
C GLN A 15 -12.18 -2.11 -11.04
N ASP A 16 -13.35 -1.75 -10.49
CA ASP A 16 -14.08 -0.55 -10.89
C ASP A 16 -13.29 0.73 -10.61
N THR A 17 -12.71 0.87 -9.41
CA THR A 17 -11.88 2.03 -9.05
C THR A 17 -10.65 2.15 -9.95
N VAL A 18 -9.97 1.04 -10.23
CA VAL A 18 -8.79 1.06 -11.12
C VAL A 18 -9.17 1.47 -12.53
N ARG A 19 -10.30 0.96 -13.06
CA ARG A 19 -10.81 1.36 -14.38
C ARG A 19 -11.06 2.87 -14.43
N GLU A 20 -11.78 3.41 -13.44
CA GLU A 20 -12.10 4.84 -13.37
C GLU A 20 -10.85 5.71 -13.38
N ILE A 21 -9.85 5.39 -12.54
CA ILE A 21 -8.58 6.13 -12.49
C ILE A 21 -7.84 6.08 -13.84
N ILE A 22 -7.87 4.95 -14.54
CA ILE A 22 -7.17 4.78 -15.81
C ILE A 22 -7.89 5.51 -16.95
N GLU A 23 -9.23 5.45 -16.98
CA GLU A 23 -10.06 6.19 -17.94
C GLU A 23 -9.91 7.71 -17.75
N ASP A 24 -9.91 8.19 -16.51
CA ASP A 24 -9.71 9.60 -16.16
C ASP A 24 -8.33 10.12 -16.59
N ASN A 25 -7.33 9.22 -16.67
CA ASN A 25 -5.99 9.51 -17.19
C ASN A 25 -5.89 9.40 -18.73
N GLY A 26 -7.02 9.30 -19.44
CA GLY A 26 -7.10 9.40 -20.89
C GLY A 26 -6.87 8.09 -21.66
N MET A 27 -6.89 6.93 -20.97
CA MET A 27 -6.76 5.63 -21.63
C MET A 27 -8.12 5.12 -22.13
N GLU A 28 -8.11 4.38 -23.23
CA GLU A 28 -9.32 3.79 -23.83
C GLU A 28 -9.95 2.72 -22.93
N ARG A 29 -11.28 2.65 -22.93
CA ARG A 29 -12.08 1.82 -22.02
C ARG A 29 -11.74 0.33 -22.07
N THR A 30 -11.53 -0.24 -23.25
CA THR A 30 -11.18 -1.65 -23.41
C THR A 30 -9.84 -1.95 -22.73
N GLU A 31 -8.87 -1.07 -22.92
CA GLU A 31 -7.57 -1.18 -22.28
C GLU A 31 -7.63 -0.96 -20.76
N ALA A 32 -8.41 0.02 -20.31
CA ALA A 32 -8.68 0.26 -18.90
C ALA A 32 -9.29 -0.97 -18.22
N ILE A 33 -10.27 -1.63 -18.84
CA ILE A 33 -10.87 -2.87 -18.35
C ILE A 33 -9.84 -4.00 -18.28
N ARG A 34 -8.94 -4.12 -19.28
CA ARG A 34 -7.89 -5.15 -19.30
C ARG A 34 -6.93 -4.97 -18.12
N ILE A 35 -6.47 -3.74 -17.88
CA ILE A 35 -5.55 -3.43 -16.78
C ILE A 35 -6.25 -3.54 -15.41
N ALA A 36 -7.49 -3.06 -15.32
CA ALA A 36 -8.30 -3.15 -14.12
C ALA A 36 -8.51 -4.60 -13.64
N LYS A 37 -8.60 -5.57 -14.55
CA LYS A 37 -8.64 -6.99 -14.19
C LYS A 37 -7.28 -7.54 -13.76
N ALA A 38 -6.20 -7.03 -14.34
CA ALA A 38 -4.85 -7.54 -14.10
C ALA A 38 -4.29 -7.12 -12.73
N LEU A 39 -4.40 -5.85 -12.35
CA LEU A 39 -3.78 -5.32 -11.12
C LEU A 39 -4.29 -6.03 -9.84
N PRO A 40 -5.60 -6.30 -9.67
CA PRO A 40 -6.15 -6.98 -8.49
C PRO A 40 -6.10 -8.52 -8.56
N SER A 41 -5.48 -9.10 -9.58
CA SER A 41 -5.50 -10.56 -9.82
C SER A 41 -4.71 -11.38 -8.80
N GLY A 42 -3.88 -10.73 -7.97
CA GLY A 42 -2.93 -11.39 -7.07
C GLY A 42 -1.63 -11.82 -7.76
N LYS A 43 -1.41 -11.45 -9.03
CA LYS A 43 -0.15 -11.70 -9.74
C LYS A 43 1.05 -11.00 -9.07
N TRP A 44 0.83 -9.80 -8.54
CA TRP A 44 1.84 -9.03 -7.82
C TRP A 44 1.53 -9.02 -6.33
N THR A 45 2.56 -9.27 -5.53
CA THR A 45 2.48 -9.36 -4.07
C THR A 45 3.61 -8.56 -3.45
N HIS A 46 3.63 -8.46 -2.12
CA HIS A 46 4.68 -7.74 -1.40
C HIS A 46 6.08 -8.24 -1.76
N ASP A 47 6.25 -9.55 -1.94
CA ASP A 47 7.54 -10.18 -2.24
C ASP A 47 7.75 -10.37 -3.76
N HIS A 48 6.74 -10.05 -4.57
CA HIS A 48 6.80 -10.08 -6.03
C HIS A 48 6.24 -8.77 -6.62
N PRO A 49 6.99 -7.66 -6.48
CA PRO A 49 6.54 -6.36 -6.97
C PRO A 49 6.49 -6.34 -8.50
N ILE A 50 5.63 -5.49 -9.04
CA ILE A 50 5.54 -5.23 -10.48
C ILE A 50 6.84 -4.57 -10.97
N SER A 51 7.48 -5.21 -11.94
CA SER A 51 8.71 -4.67 -12.55
C SER A 51 8.41 -3.59 -13.58
N LEU A 52 9.40 -2.72 -13.86
CA LEU A 52 9.30 -1.68 -14.88
C LEU A 52 8.88 -2.25 -16.24
N GLU A 53 9.44 -3.39 -16.64
CA GLU A 53 9.10 -4.06 -17.90
C GLU A 53 7.65 -4.55 -17.91
N GLU A 54 7.14 -5.03 -16.79
CA GLU A 54 5.74 -5.45 -16.68
C GLU A 54 4.79 -4.27 -16.78
N VAL A 55 5.10 -3.13 -16.14
CA VAL A 55 4.31 -1.90 -16.28
C VAL A 55 4.25 -1.46 -17.74
N LYS A 56 5.41 -1.47 -18.44
CA LYS A 56 5.47 -1.16 -19.88
C LYS A 56 4.65 -2.16 -20.71
N ARG A 57 4.73 -3.46 -20.41
CA ARG A 57 3.89 -4.50 -21.06
C ARG A 57 2.41 -4.35 -20.78
N LEU A 58 2.03 -3.75 -19.64
CA LEU A 58 0.65 -3.39 -19.34
C LEU A 58 0.16 -2.16 -20.09
N GLY A 59 1.01 -1.44 -20.82
CA GLY A 59 0.64 -0.20 -21.52
C GLY A 59 0.52 1.01 -20.61
N LEU A 60 0.97 0.91 -19.35
CA LEU A 60 0.98 2.02 -18.40
C LEU A 60 2.22 2.90 -18.60
N PRO A 61 2.11 4.23 -18.42
CA PRO A 61 3.26 5.12 -18.45
C PRO A 61 4.21 4.74 -17.31
N ALA A 62 5.49 4.52 -17.65
CA ALA A 62 6.50 4.07 -16.71
C ALA A 62 7.79 4.87 -16.91
N LEU A 63 8.29 5.48 -15.83
CA LEU A 63 9.58 6.16 -15.80
C LEU A 63 10.65 5.18 -15.32
N ASP A 64 11.80 5.17 -16.00
CA ASP A 64 12.98 4.40 -15.63
C ASP A 64 13.94 5.16 -14.71
N TYR A 65 13.62 6.42 -14.40
CA TYR A 65 14.35 7.26 -13.47
C TYR A 65 13.38 7.97 -12.51
N LEU A 66 13.91 8.37 -11.35
CA LEU A 66 13.17 9.15 -10.36
C LEU A 66 13.58 10.63 -10.47
N PRO A 67 12.65 11.57 -10.75
CA PRO A 67 12.96 13.00 -10.79
C PRO A 67 13.49 13.54 -9.45
N LYS A 68 14.34 14.57 -9.48
CA LYS A 68 14.95 15.16 -8.28
C LYS A 68 13.93 15.70 -7.29
N GLU A 69 12.81 16.21 -7.81
CA GLU A 69 11.68 16.73 -7.07
C GLU A 69 11.04 15.66 -6.18
N VAL A 70 11.04 14.40 -6.61
CA VAL A 70 10.54 13.27 -5.83
C VAL A 70 11.42 13.04 -4.60
N TYR A 71 12.74 13.13 -4.75
CA TYR A 71 13.66 13.06 -3.60
C TYR A 71 13.43 14.22 -2.62
N GLY A 72 13.22 15.43 -3.13
CA GLY A 72 12.86 16.58 -2.29
C GLY A 72 11.57 16.36 -1.50
N LEU A 73 10.56 15.70 -2.09
CA LEU A 73 9.34 15.32 -1.35
C LEU A 73 9.63 14.26 -0.28
N MET A 74 10.48 13.27 -0.56
CA MET A 74 10.83 12.24 0.42
C MET A 74 11.56 12.80 1.64
N GLU A 75 12.37 13.84 1.47
CA GLU A 75 13.04 14.55 2.58
C GLU A 75 12.05 15.18 3.58
N LEU A 76 10.83 15.55 3.12
CA LEU A 76 9.77 16.09 3.98
C LEU A 76 9.07 15.01 4.82
N CYS A 77 9.28 13.73 4.48
CA CYS A 77 8.68 12.57 5.15
C CYS A 77 9.76 11.73 5.82
N PRO A 78 10.38 12.21 6.92
CA PRO A 78 11.44 11.48 7.60
C PRO A 78 10.90 10.13 8.07
N GLN A 79 11.64 9.08 7.75
CA GLN A 79 11.29 7.72 8.18
C GLN A 79 11.25 7.68 9.70
N ALA A 80 10.19 7.13 10.27
CA ALA A 80 10.08 6.96 11.70
C ALA A 80 11.30 6.17 12.21
N GLY A 81 11.96 6.69 13.25
CA GLY A 81 13.17 6.05 13.81
C GLY A 81 12.94 4.60 14.23
N ARG A 82 14.03 3.85 14.39
CA ARG A 82 14.04 2.46 14.88
C ARG A 82 13.18 2.36 16.16
N GLY A 83 12.05 1.66 16.08
CA GLY A 83 11.13 1.45 17.21
C GLY A 83 9.66 1.69 16.90
N ARG A 84 9.32 2.28 15.74
CA ARG A 84 7.94 2.32 15.25
C ARG A 84 7.78 1.35 14.08
N PRO A 85 6.85 0.37 14.14
CA PRO A 85 6.56 -0.46 12.98
C PRO A 85 6.06 0.45 11.84
N SER A 86 6.70 0.36 10.67
CA SER A 86 6.36 1.15 9.48
C SER A 86 4.95 0.84 8.94
N VAL A 87 4.42 -0.33 9.31
CA VAL A 87 3.04 -0.73 9.15
C VAL A 87 2.54 -1.22 10.50
N GLN A 88 1.65 -0.47 11.15
CA GLN A 88 1.00 -0.92 12.37
C GLN A 88 -0.13 -1.89 12.02
N HIS A 89 0.24 -3.12 11.66
CA HIS A 89 -0.71 -4.24 11.73
C HIS A 89 -0.93 -4.55 13.21
N ILE A 90 -2.14 -4.35 13.74
CA ILE A 90 -2.51 -4.76 15.10
C ILE A 90 -3.36 -6.03 15.00
N PRO A 91 -2.76 -7.23 14.95
CA PRO A 91 -3.47 -8.46 15.22
C PRO A 91 -3.43 -8.74 16.73
N ALA A 92 -4.62 -8.83 17.35
CA ALA A 92 -4.86 -9.26 18.74
C ALA A 92 -4.86 -8.16 19.84
N PRO A 93 -5.60 -8.37 20.95
CA PRO A 93 -6.01 -7.31 21.88
C PRO A 93 -4.90 -6.91 22.86
N TYR A 94 -4.84 -5.61 23.18
CA TYR A 94 -3.89 -5.02 24.12
C TYR A 94 -4.09 -5.56 25.55
N TRP A 95 -3.03 -6.10 26.15
CA TRP A 95 -2.91 -6.15 27.62
C TRP A 95 -2.25 -4.85 28.11
N PRO A 96 -2.81 -4.15 29.10
CA PRO A 96 -2.21 -2.92 29.59
C PRO A 96 -0.87 -3.21 30.28
N LEU A 97 0.19 -2.53 29.83
CA LEU A 97 1.47 -2.54 30.53
C LEU A 97 1.27 -2.01 31.96
N GLN A 98 1.49 -2.86 32.96
CA GLN A 98 1.66 -2.42 34.34
C GLN A 98 2.90 -1.52 34.42
N ARG A 99 2.68 -0.22 34.68
CA ARG A 99 3.76 0.71 35.06
C ARG A 99 4.30 0.29 36.43
N LYS A 100 5.53 -0.23 36.48
CA LYS A 100 6.27 -0.32 37.74
C LYS A 100 6.55 1.09 38.25
N HIS A 101 5.86 1.51 39.31
CA HIS A 101 6.26 2.67 40.10
C HIS A 101 7.56 2.35 40.84
N GLY A 102 8.67 2.88 40.34
CA GLY A 102 9.98 2.80 40.99
C GLY A 102 10.24 4.01 41.90
N GLY A 103 10.56 3.68 43.15
CA GLY A 103 11.25 4.42 44.22
C GLY A 103 11.47 5.93 44.08
N ARG A 104 10.87 6.69 45.01
CA ARG A 104 11.27 8.06 45.32
C ARG A 104 12.24 7.99 46.50
N GLY A 105 13.50 8.36 46.28
CA GLY A 105 14.54 8.45 47.31
C GLY A 105 14.16 9.48 48.38
N GLU A 106 14.33 9.09 49.65
CA GLU A 106 14.25 9.99 50.79
C GLU A 106 15.59 10.68 51.03
N ARG A 107 15.48 11.95 51.43
CA ARG A 107 16.55 12.86 51.83
C ARG A 107 16.92 12.56 53.29
N GLY A 108 18.22 12.59 53.58
CA GLY A 108 18.79 12.59 54.92
C GLY A 108 20.28 12.87 54.83
#